data_AF-A0AA97P6W3-F1
#
_entry.id   AF-A0AA97P6W3-F1
#
_cell.length_a   1.000
_cell.length_b   1.000
_cell.length_c   1.000
_cell.angle_alpha   90.00
_cell.angle_beta   90.00
_cell.angle_gamma   90.00
#
_symmetry.space_group_name_H-M   'P 1'
#
loop_
_entity.id
_entity.type
_entity.pdbx_description
1 polymer ?
#
loop_
_entity_poly.entity_id
_entity_poly.type
_entity_poly.pdbx_seq_one_letter_code
_entity_poly.pdbx_strand_id
1 'polypeptide(L)'
;MSFNDNFTVPIVVSNQCGETIWPGVGTQHGRGPGTGGFELQAGKSREFNVSWDWQGRIWGRTNCTFNSDGSGPGPGGSIAGPGTACTTGDCFGRLNCEFTGGVPATLAEFTLWGGSSGKQTFYDISLVDGYNLPMAIVYLPAPNMTYIPPNLVNPSCIATSGWLEPRARSGTDHYTNSSYPMPYEPDQDNNSVARWCPWDLQRFPPEKPGSGVYPYPDDHIERPVFDPCLSACSKTGSKEDCCSGDHADPNVCKPGLYSGSAKAVCPDAYSYAFDDQTSTFIIPSGGGWEVVFCPQGRSTNILRTFGDQLRQLGETGKISQKHLEELRSAEYIKSRPSGAASPSAPVSLRNVLVFSLGLGLLNIMW
;
A
#
# COMPACT_ATOMS: atom_id res chain seq x y z
N MET A 1 30.49 -8.33 11.58
CA MET A 1 29.96 -9.71 11.55
C MET A 1 29.62 -10.01 10.10
N SER A 2 30.26 -11.03 9.51
CA SER A 2 29.86 -11.53 8.19
C SER A 2 28.52 -12.24 8.37
N PHE A 3 27.41 -11.61 7.98
CA PHE A 3 26.12 -12.27 7.95
C PHE A 3 26.11 -13.21 6.74
N ASN A 4 25.64 -14.43 6.95
CA ASN A 4 25.66 -15.48 5.95
C ASN A 4 24.73 -15.10 4.79
N ASP A 5 25.28 -14.88 3.59
CA ASP A 5 24.57 -14.49 2.35
C ASP A 5 23.49 -15.49 1.88
N ASN A 6 23.36 -16.62 2.59
CA ASN A 6 22.40 -17.69 2.35
C ASN A 6 21.03 -17.49 3.02
N PHE A 7 20.85 -16.54 3.93
CA PHE A 7 19.51 -16.29 4.48
C PHE A 7 18.68 -15.47 3.49
N THR A 8 17.60 -16.06 3.01
CA THR A 8 16.63 -15.40 2.13
C THR A 8 15.27 -15.26 2.81
N VAL A 9 14.54 -14.24 2.41
CA VAL A 9 13.16 -14.00 2.83
C VAL A 9 12.24 -14.38 1.67
N PRO A 10 11.28 -15.29 1.89
CA PRO A 10 10.32 -15.65 0.85
C PRO A 10 9.30 -14.52 0.67
N ILE A 11 9.05 -14.19 -0.59
CA ILE A 11 8.01 -13.26 -1.02
C ILE A 11 7.10 -13.99 -2.00
N VAL A 12 5.81 -14.00 -1.72
CA VAL A 12 4.76 -14.52 -2.59
C VAL A 12 4.00 -13.35 -3.19
N VAL A 13 3.71 -13.42 -4.49
CA VAL A 13 2.84 -12.45 -5.17
C VAL A 13 1.66 -13.21 -5.74
N SER A 14 0.45 -12.84 -5.32
CA SER A 14 -0.80 -13.52 -5.66
C SER A 14 -1.73 -12.60 -6.42
N ASN A 15 -2.25 -13.07 -7.55
CA ASN A 15 -3.27 -12.36 -8.32
C ASN A 15 -4.65 -12.96 -8.02
N GLN A 16 -5.46 -12.26 -7.22
CA GLN A 16 -6.86 -12.60 -7.00
C GLN A 16 -7.81 -11.76 -7.86
N CYS A 17 -7.28 -10.90 -8.74
CA CYS A 17 -8.07 -10.16 -9.71
C CYS A 17 -8.70 -11.12 -10.73
N GLY A 18 -9.81 -10.70 -11.35
CA GLY A 18 -10.48 -11.47 -12.41
C GLY A 18 -9.71 -11.50 -13.74
N GLU A 19 -8.66 -10.70 -13.87
CA GLU A 19 -7.88 -10.50 -15.09
C GLU A 19 -6.40 -10.78 -14.84
N THR A 20 -5.64 -11.00 -15.93
CA THR A 20 -4.17 -11.05 -15.86
C THR A 20 -3.61 -9.69 -15.48
N ILE A 21 -2.63 -9.71 -14.56
CA ILE A 21 -1.84 -8.53 -14.20
C ILE A 21 -0.37 -8.79 -14.48
N TRP A 22 0.43 -7.73 -14.50
CA TRP A 22 1.89 -7.84 -14.60
C TRP A 22 2.54 -7.22 -13.39
N PRO A 23 2.82 -7.96 -12.30
CA PRO A 23 3.50 -7.38 -11.17
C PRO A 23 4.88 -6.82 -11.57
N GLY A 24 5.21 -5.65 -11.04
CA GLY A 24 6.54 -5.05 -11.09
C GLY A 24 7.21 -5.22 -9.73
N VAL A 25 8.54 -5.41 -9.74
CA VAL A 25 9.35 -5.51 -8.52
C VAL A 25 10.54 -4.58 -8.68
N GLY A 26 10.64 -3.60 -7.80
CA GLY A 26 11.76 -2.67 -7.73
C GLY A 26 12.61 -2.96 -6.50
N THR A 27 13.93 -3.06 -6.67
CA THR A 27 14.88 -3.25 -5.56
C THR A 27 15.67 -1.97 -5.36
N GLN A 28 15.58 -1.36 -4.18
CA GLN A 28 16.40 -0.20 -3.81
C GLN A 28 17.66 -0.60 -3.04
N HIS A 29 17.60 -1.67 -2.24
CA HIS A 29 18.74 -2.17 -1.45
C HIS A 29 18.69 -3.69 -1.33
N GLY A 30 19.86 -4.31 -1.08
CA GLY A 30 20.00 -5.76 -0.98
C GLY A 30 19.90 -6.47 -2.33
N ARG A 31 19.66 -7.77 -2.30
CA ARG A 31 19.53 -8.64 -3.46
C ARG A 31 18.05 -8.91 -3.73
N GLY A 32 17.55 -8.39 -4.84
CA GLY A 32 16.19 -8.66 -5.32
C GLY A 32 16.01 -10.07 -5.91
N PRO A 33 14.82 -10.38 -6.44
CA PRO A 33 14.46 -11.74 -6.87
C PRO A 33 15.02 -12.18 -8.22
N GLY A 34 15.90 -11.37 -8.84
CA GLY A 34 16.45 -11.65 -10.18
C GLY A 34 15.47 -11.39 -11.34
N THR A 35 14.30 -10.81 -11.07
CA THR A 35 13.33 -10.32 -12.06
C THR A 35 12.78 -8.97 -11.63
N GLY A 36 12.57 -8.07 -12.59
CA GLY A 36 11.95 -6.76 -12.35
C GLY A 36 10.43 -6.77 -12.57
N GLY A 37 9.88 -7.86 -13.10
CA GLY A 37 8.46 -7.98 -13.35
C GLY A 37 8.12 -9.18 -14.23
N PHE A 38 6.86 -9.59 -14.19
CA PHE A 38 6.39 -10.81 -14.83
C PHE A 38 4.89 -10.76 -15.08
N GLU A 39 4.39 -11.63 -15.96
CA GLU A 39 2.96 -11.87 -16.12
C GLU A 39 2.42 -12.80 -15.03
N LEU A 40 1.24 -12.50 -14.50
CA LEU A 40 0.57 -13.30 -13.49
C LEU A 40 -0.93 -13.41 -13.80
N GLN A 41 -1.35 -14.59 -14.26
CA GLN A 41 -2.74 -14.89 -14.59
C GLN A 41 -3.65 -14.86 -13.35
N ALA A 42 -4.95 -14.65 -13.58
CA ALA A 42 -5.96 -14.68 -12.52
C ALA A 42 -5.90 -16.00 -11.71
N GLY A 43 -5.96 -15.88 -10.39
CA GLY A 43 -5.89 -17.00 -9.45
C GLY A 43 -4.51 -17.68 -9.33
N LYS A 44 -3.45 -17.10 -9.91
CA LYS A 44 -2.08 -17.62 -9.80
C LYS A 44 -1.26 -16.85 -8.78
N SER A 45 -0.28 -17.55 -8.23
CA SER A 45 0.74 -16.99 -7.34
C SER A 45 2.12 -17.32 -7.85
N ARG A 46 3.08 -16.45 -7.57
CA ARG A 46 4.50 -16.66 -7.84
C ARG A 46 5.30 -16.38 -6.57
N GLU A 47 6.16 -17.32 -6.21
CA GLU A 47 7.09 -17.19 -5.09
C GLU A 47 8.50 -16.87 -5.61
N PHE A 48 9.21 -16.01 -4.87
CA PHE A 48 10.61 -15.74 -5.07
C PHE A 48 11.28 -15.38 -3.73
N ASN A 49 12.61 -15.36 -3.74
CA ASN A 49 13.42 -15.08 -2.57
C ASN A 49 14.18 -13.76 -2.75
N VAL A 50 14.23 -12.96 -1.70
CA VAL A 50 15.07 -11.75 -1.60
C VAL A 50 16.06 -11.89 -0.46
N SER A 51 17.10 -11.06 -0.41
CA SER A 51 18.02 -11.06 0.75
C SER A 51 17.33 -10.54 2.00
N TRP A 52 17.86 -10.91 3.17
CA TRP A 52 17.35 -10.48 4.48
C TRP A 52 17.36 -8.96 4.71
N ASP A 53 18.20 -8.23 3.99
CA ASP A 53 18.35 -6.78 4.03
C ASP A 53 17.68 -6.06 2.84
N TRP A 54 16.81 -6.77 2.12
CA TRP A 54 16.13 -6.23 0.95
C TRP A 54 15.27 -5.03 1.33
N GLN A 55 15.41 -3.97 0.53
CA GLN A 55 14.49 -2.84 0.51
C GLN A 55 13.96 -2.73 -0.91
N GLY A 56 12.65 -2.70 -1.04
CA GLY A 56 12.01 -2.84 -2.31
C GLY A 56 10.53 -2.49 -2.30
N ARG A 57 9.96 -2.48 -3.49
CA ARG A 57 8.53 -2.25 -3.72
C ARG A 57 7.96 -3.21 -4.74
N ILE A 58 6.69 -3.54 -4.57
CA ILE A 58 5.92 -4.40 -5.46
C ILE A 58 4.63 -3.67 -5.82
N TRP A 59 4.28 -3.65 -7.11
CA TRP A 59 3.05 -3.03 -7.60
C TRP A 59 2.47 -3.83 -8.76
N GLY A 60 1.20 -3.61 -9.08
CA GLY A 60 0.51 -4.30 -10.16
C GLY A 60 0.39 -3.40 -11.39
N ARG A 61 0.65 -3.97 -12.57
CA ARG A 61 0.41 -3.31 -13.86
C ARG A 61 -0.77 -3.95 -14.55
N THR A 62 -1.56 -3.14 -15.25
CA THR A 62 -2.82 -3.58 -15.87
C THR A 62 -2.79 -3.35 -17.38
N ASN A 63 -3.51 -4.22 -18.09
CA ASN A 63 -3.74 -4.14 -19.53
C ASN A 63 -2.43 -3.85 -20.30
N CYS A 64 -1.47 -4.77 -20.15
CA CYS A 64 -0.15 -4.65 -20.73
C CYS A 64 -0.03 -5.41 -22.05
N THR A 65 0.74 -4.88 -22.99
CA THR A 65 1.16 -5.57 -24.21
C THR A 65 2.63 -5.30 -24.47
N PHE A 66 3.45 -6.34 -24.43
CA PHE A 66 4.90 -6.27 -24.65
C PHE A 66 5.29 -6.87 -25.99
N ASN A 67 6.47 -6.49 -26.51
CA ASN A 67 7.11 -7.21 -27.59
C ASN A 67 7.59 -8.60 -27.10
N SER A 68 8.00 -9.47 -28.04
CA SER A 68 8.29 -10.88 -27.76
C SER A 68 9.40 -11.12 -26.73
N ASP A 69 10.34 -10.19 -26.58
CA ASP A 69 11.44 -10.27 -25.61
C ASP A 69 11.20 -9.45 -24.33
N GLY A 70 10.06 -8.76 -24.23
CA GLY A 70 9.69 -7.94 -23.06
C GLY A 70 10.54 -6.68 -22.88
N SER A 71 11.34 -6.28 -23.88
CA SER A 71 12.21 -5.10 -23.82
C SER A 71 11.50 -3.79 -24.11
N GLY A 72 10.25 -3.84 -24.59
CA GLY A 72 9.46 -2.67 -24.94
C GLY A 72 7.99 -2.98 -25.19
N PRO A 73 7.20 -1.94 -25.54
CA PRO A 73 5.79 -2.11 -25.86
C PRO A 73 5.60 -2.97 -27.12
N GLY A 74 4.56 -3.79 -27.11
CA GLY A 74 4.16 -4.57 -28.27
C GLY A 74 3.42 -3.73 -29.32
N PRO A 75 3.01 -4.35 -30.44
CA PRO A 75 2.25 -3.66 -31.49
C PRO A 75 0.99 -3.01 -30.92
N GLY A 76 0.80 -1.71 -31.21
CA GLY A 76 -0.33 -0.92 -30.72
C GLY A 76 -0.07 -0.16 -29.42
N GLY A 77 1.02 -0.45 -28.69
CA GLY A 77 1.34 0.20 -27.42
C GLY A 77 0.23 0.05 -26.37
N SER A 78 0.18 0.96 -25.41
CA SER A 78 -0.92 1.08 -24.45
C SER A 78 -1.66 2.41 -24.58
N ILE A 79 -2.90 2.46 -24.10
CA ILE A 79 -3.71 3.67 -24.06
C ILE A 79 -3.15 4.75 -23.11
N ALA A 80 -2.16 4.43 -22.27
CA ALA A 80 -1.55 5.39 -21.35
C ALA A 80 -0.66 6.42 -22.05
N GLY A 81 -0.20 6.13 -23.28
CA GLY A 81 0.56 7.05 -24.11
C GLY A 81 1.75 6.41 -24.85
N PRO A 82 2.46 7.20 -25.69
CA PRO A 82 3.61 6.72 -26.45
C PRO A 82 4.68 6.08 -25.55
N GLY A 83 5.24 4.95 -25.98
CA GLY A 83 6.33 4.26 -25.26
C GLY A 83 5.89 3.43 -24.06
N THR A 84 4.60 3.43 -23.71
CA THR A 84 4.05 2.60 -22.62
C THR A 84 3.59 1.25 -23.14
N ALA A 85 3.81 0.20 -22.34
CA ALA A 85 3.28 -1.14 -22.59
C ALA A 85 2.01 -1.41 -21.79
N CYS A 86 1.87 -0.79 -20.61
CA CYS A 86 0.76 -0.97 -19.68
C CYS A 86 -0.10 0.29 -19.49
N THR A 87 -1.39 0.08 -19.21
CA THR A 87 -2.34 1.18 -18.97
C THR A 87 -2.09 1.89 -17.63
N THR A 88 -1.69 1.15 -16.60
CA THR A 88 -1.30 1.69 -15.28
C THR A 88 -0.05 1.01 -14.76
N GLY A 89 0.77 1.69 -13.96
CA GLY A 89 1.94 1.09 -13.32
C GLY A 89 3.11 0.81 -14.29
N ASP A 90 3.02 1.25 -15.54
CA ASP A 90 4.02 0.97 -16.58
C ASP A 90 5.43 1.38 -16.16
N CYS A 91 6.45 0.57 -16.44
CA CYS A 91 7.83 0.89 -16.08
C CYS A 91 8.69 1.08 -17.34
N PHE A 92 8.41 2.17 -18.07
CA PHE A 92 9.07 2.53 -19.33
C PHE A 92 8.91 1.48 -20.44
N GLY A 93 7.73 0.87 -20.52
CA GLY A 93 7.35 -0.11 -21.52
C GLY A 93 8.03 -1.47 -21.39
N ARG A 94 8.79 -1.72 -20.32
CA ARG A 94 9.56 -2.96 -20.11
C ARG A 94 8.83 -3.95 -19.24
N LEU A 95 8.95 -5.24 -19.52
CA LEU A 95 8.41 -6.29 -18.67
C LEU A 95 9.18 -6.37 -17.35
N ASN A 96 10.51 -6.40 -17.42
CA ASN A 96 11.40 -6.34 -16.27
C ASN A 96 11.66 -4.88 -15.91
N CYS A 97 11.05 -4.40 -14.83
CA CYS A 97 11.26 -3.05 -14.34
C CYS A 97 12.63 -2.89 -13.68
N GLU A 98 13.33 -1.81 -13.99
CA GLU A 98 14.58 -1.43 -13.33
C GLU A 98 14.34 -0.41 -12.20
N PHE A 99 13.25 0.34 -12.30
CA PHE A 99 12.85 1.41 -11.38
C PHE A 99 11.39 1.24 -10.93
N THR A 100 10.81 2.29 -10.33
CA THR A 100 9.38 2.31 -9.96
C THR A 100 8.46 2.27 -11.17
N GLY A 101 7.19 1.92 -10.93
CA GLY A 101 6.13 2.01 -11.92
C GLY A 101 5.62 3.42 -12.11
N GLY A 102 5.10 3.70 -13.30
CA GLY A 102 4.44 4.95 -13.65
C GLY A 102 3.11 5.11 -12.93
N VAL A 103 2.87 6.32 -12.44
CA VAL A 103 1.68 6.68 -11.65
C VAL A 103 0.41 6.71 -12.51
N PRO A 104 -0.76 6.31 -11.97
CA PRO A 104 -0.98 5.88 -10.60
C PRO A 104 -0.61 4.41 -10.36
N ALA A 105 -0.04 4.11 -9.19
CA ALA A 105 0.29 2.76 -8.76
C ALA A 105 0.15 2.59 -7.24
N THR A 106 -0.64 1.60 -6.81
CA THR A 106 -0.68 1.14 -5.42
C THR A 106 0.58 0.32 -5.13
N LEU A 107 1.33 0.68 -4.09
CA LEU A 107 2.62 0.06 -3.76
C LEU A 107 2.53 -0.76 -2.48
N ALA A 108 3.17 -1.92 -2.45
CA ALA A 108 3.62 -2.58 -1.22
C ALA A 108 5.10 -2.29 -1.06
N GLU A 109 5.49 -1.62 0.04
CA GLU A 109 6.86 -1.20 0.29
C GLU A 109 7.44 -1.98 1.48
N PHE A 110 8.72 -2.32 1.39
CA PHE A 110 9.40 -3.14 2.39
C PHE A 110 10.80 -2.60 2.69
N THR A 111 11.14 -2.59 3.97
CA THR A 111 12.51 -2.51 4.48
C THR A 111 12.69 -3.64 5.50
N LEU A 112 13.27 -4.76 5.06
CA LEU A 112 13.29 -6.00 5.86
C LEU A 112 14.26 -5.95 7.04
N TRP A 113 15.27 -5.08 6.95
CA TRP A 113 16.27 -4.87 7.99
C TRP A 113 16.51 -3.38 8.24
N GLY A 114 15.71 -2.82 9.14
CA GLY A 114 15.81 -1.43 9.57
C GLY A 114 15.84 -1.27 11.09
N GLY A 115 15.59 -0.03 11.52
CA GLY A 115 15.56 0.36 12.92
C GLY A 115 16.95 0.56 13.52
N SER A 116 17.01 1.25 14.66
CA SER A 116 18.28 1.57 15.33
C SER A 116 19.07 0.33 15.77
N SER A 117 18.38 -0.79 16.03
CA SER A 117 19.00 -2.06 16.34
C SER A 117 19.33 -2.92 15.11
N GLY A 118 18.87 -2.53 13.91
CA GLY A 118 18.92 -3.36 12.71
C GLY A 118 18.22 -4.70 12.94
N LYS A 119 17.00 -4.71 13.46
CA LYS A 119 16.27 -5.97 13.78
C LYS A 119 14.77 -5.84 13.59
N GLN A 120 14.35 -4.83 12.84
CA GLN A 120 12.96 -4.53 12.57
C GLN A 120 12.70 -4.59 11.07
N THR A 121 11.55 -5.12 10.70
CA THR A 121 10.98 -4.99 9.36
C THR A 121 9.97 -3.85 9.38
N PHE A 122 10.10 -2.94 8.42
CA PHE A 122 9.15 -1.87 8.12
C PHE A 122 8.47 -2.24 6.81
N TYR A 123 7.15 -2.06 6.75
CA TYR A 123 6.38 -2.28 5.55
C TYR A 123 5.08 -1.51 5.61
N ASP A 124 4.51 -1.26 4.43
CA ASP A 124 3.29 -0.50 4.30
C ASP A 124 2.66 -0.71 2.91
N ILE A 125 1.38 -0.36 2.84
CA ILE A 125 0.70 -0.11 1.56
C ILE A 125 0.73 1.40 1.36
N SER A 126 1.16 1.84 0.18
CA SER A 126 1.35 3.25 -0.12
C SER A 126 0.54 3.69 -1.33
N LEU A 127 -0.21 4.78 -1.12
CA LEU A 127 -0.99 5.52 -2.13
C LEU A 127 -0.36 6.88 -2.45
N VAL A 128 0.89 7.11 -2.04
CA VAL A 128 1.65 8.33 -2.34
C VAL A 128 1.80 8.50 -3.86
N ASP A 129 1.96 7.38 -4.57
CA ASP A 129 2.05 7.31 -6.03
C ASP A 129 0.69 7.03 -6.70
N GLY A 130 -0.42 7.20 -5.96
CA GLY A 130 -1.77 6.99 -6.46
C GLY A 130 -2.34 5.60 -6.14
N TYR A 131 -3.48 5.29 -6.77
CA TYR A 131 -4.21 4.04 -6.60
C TYR A 131 -4.60 3.46 -7.96
N ASN A 132 -4.32 2.18 -8.19
CA ASN A 132 -4.76 1.48 -9.40
C ASN A 132 -5.32 0.07 -9.15
N LEU A 133 -4.86 -0.63 -8.12
CA LEU A 133 -5.35 -1.97 -7.78
C LEU A 133 -5.51 -2.12 -6.27
N PRO A 134 -6.55 -2.84 -5.81
CA PRO A 134 -6.65 -3.20 -4.41
C PRO A 134 -5.52 -4.16 -4.01
N MET A 135 -5.04 -4.03 -2.77
CA MET A 135 -3.83 -4.73 -2.32
C MET A 135 -3.95 -5.13 -0.84
N ALA A 136 -3.40 -6.28 -0.49
CA ALA A 136 -3.11 -6.66 0.89
C ALA A 136 -1.67 -7.13 1.03
N ILE A 137 -1.11 -6.94 2.22
CA ILE A 137 0.18 -7.50 2.62
C ILE A 137 -0.10 -8.50 3.74
N VAL A 138 0.36 -9.74 3.57
CA VAL A 138 0.12 -10.84 4.52
C VAL A 138 1.47 -11.33 5.03
N TYR A 139 1.64 -11.32 6.34
CA TYR A 139 2.83 -11.83 6.98
C TYR A 139 2.86 -13.36 6.97
N LEU A 140 3.98 -13.94 6.52
CA LEU A 140 4.26 -15.36 6.53
C LEU A 140 5.22 -15.67 7.69
N PRO A 141 4.73 -16.07 8.88
CA PRO A 141 5.58 -16.20 10.06
C PRO A 141 6.61 -17.32 9.89
N ALA A 142 7.86 -17.04 10.27
CA ALA A 142 8.84 -18.09 10.50
C ALA A 142 8.41 -18.99 11.68
N PRO A 143 8.92 -20.24 11.80
CA PRO A 143 8.53 -21.16 12.87
C PRO A 143 8.63 -20.58 14.30
N ASN A 144 9.61 -19.70 14.55
CA ASN A 144 9.82 -19.02 15.83
C ASN A 144 9.03 -17.70 15.98
N MET A 145 8.21 -17.32 15.00
CA MET A 145 7.48 -16.04 14.94
C MET A 145 5.96 -16.22 14.82
N THR A 146 5.47 -17.46 14.95
CA THR A 146 4.03 -17.80 14.94
C THR A 146 3.22 -17.19 16.09
N TYR A 147 3.90 -16.56 17.07
CA TYR A 147 3.26 -15.82 18.15
C TYR A 147 2.69 -14.46 17.72
N ILE A 148 3.07 -13.94 16.55
CA ILE A 148 2.59 -12.66 16.02
C ILE A 148 1.18 -12.85 15.45
N PRO A 149 0.14 -12.19 16.01
CA PRO A 149 -1.23 -12.36 15.53
C PRO A 149 -1.45 -11.74 14.16
N PRO A 150 -2.17 -12.42 13.24
CA PRO A 150 -2.37 -11.93 11.88
C PRO A 150 -3.19 -10.62 11.81
N ASN A 151 -4.17 -10.43 12.70
CA ASN A 151 -4.96 -9.20 12.77
C ASN A 151 -4.19 -7.94 13.23
N LEU A 152 -2.92 -8.11 13.61
CA LEU A 152 -2.03 -7.02 14.00
C LEU A 152 -1.11 -6.57 12.85
N VAL A 153 -0.92 -7.41 11.82
CA VAL A 153 0.20 -7.27 10.87
C VAL A 153 -0.19 -7.49 9.40
N ASN A 154 -1.46 -7.76 9.11
CA ASN A 154 -1.91 -8.04 7.74
C ASN A 154 -2.81 -6.91 7.22
N PRO A 155 -2.26 -5.76 6.78
CA PRO A 155 -3.07 -4.67 6.24
C PRO A 155 -3.67 -4.98 4.87
N SER A 156 -4.81 -4.38 4.58
CA SER A 156 -5.41 -4.35 3.25
C SER A 156 -5.99 -2.97 2.91
N CYS A 157 -5.96 -2.65 1.62
CA CYS A 157 -6.53 -1.45 1.03
C CYS A 157 -7.41 -1.83 -0.16
N ILE A 158 -8.72 -1.71 0.01
CA ILE A 158 -9.75 -2.02 -0.99
C ILE A 158 -10.56 -0.75 -1.25
N ALA A 159 -10.14 0.00 -2.26
CA ALA A 159 -10.76 1.26 -2.69
C ALA A 159 -11.31 1.17 -4.13
N THR A 160 -11.67 -0.05 -4.55
CA THR A 160 -12.29 -0.35 -5.86
C THR A 160 -13.71 -0.86 -5.64
N SER A 161 -14.68 -0.26 -6.33
CA SER A 161 -16.08 -0.70 -6.30
C SER A 161 -16.22 -2.12 -6.87
N GLY A 162 -17.09 -2.93 -6.28
CA GLY A 162 -17.32 -4.33 -6.61
C GLY A 162 -16.43 -5.31 -5.84
N TRP A 163 -15.35 -4.84 -5.22
CA TRP A 163 -14.42 -5.67 -4.43
C TRP A 163 -14.62 -5.55 -2.93
N LEU A 164 -15.34 -4.52 -2.46
CA LEU A 164 -15.54 -4.28 -1.04
C LEU A 164 -16.71 -5.12 -0.51
N GLU A 165 -16.45 -5.98 0.47
CA GLU A 165 -17.50 -6.74 1.16
C GLU A 165 -18.46 -5.84 1.96
N PRO A 166 -19.64 -6.33 2.38
CA PRO A 166 -20.59 -5.54 3.19
C PRO A 166 -19.98 -4.93 4.46
N ARG A 167 -20.53 -3.79 4.91
CA ARG A 167 -20.03 -3.07 6.09
C ARG A 167 -19.91 -3.97 7.31
N ALA A 168 -18.71 -4.00 7.89
CA ALA A 168 -18.40 -4.67 9.14
C ALA A 168 -17.33 -3.87 9.88
N ARG A 169 -17.43 -3.82 11.21
CA ARG A 169 -16.35 -3.30 12.08
C ARG A 169 -15.25 -4.34 12.31
N SER A 170 -15.60 -5.61 12.16
CA SER A 170 -14.68 -6.71 12.40
C SER A 170 -15.12 -7.98 11.68
N GLY A 171 -14.17 -8.87 11.36
CA GLY A 171 -14.44 -10.19 10.79
C GLY A 171 -13.27 -11.16 10.95
N THR A 172 -13.48 -12.40 10.55
CA THR A 172 -12.57 -13.52 10.84
C THR A 172 -12.09 -14.27 9.60
N ASP A 173 -12.54 -13.84 8.42
CA ASP A 173 -12.57 -14.70 7.24
C ASP A 173 -11.37 -14.46 6.31
N HIS A 174 -10.87 -13.21 6.27
CA HIS A 174 -9.81 -12.81 5.34
C HIS A 174 -8.56 -12.36 6.08
N TYR A 175 -7.44 -12.99 5.74
CA TYR A 175 -6.09 -12.69 6.26
C TYR A 175 -5.96 -12.71 7.78
N THR A 176 -6.88 -13.39 8.45
CA THR A 176 -6.88 -13.63 9.88
C THR A 176 -7.58 -14.95 10.23
N ASN A 177 -7.96 -15.15 11.49
CA ASN A 177 -8.74 -16.30 11.93
C ASN A 177 -9.70 -15.94 13.07
N SER A 178 -10.52 -16.91 13.48
CA SER A 178 -11.53 -16.74 14.54
C SER A 178 -10.97 -16.37 15.92
N SER A 179 -9.69 -16.65 16.19
CA SER A 179 -9.06 -16.26 17.46
C SER A 179 -8.65 -14.81 17.48
N TYR A 180 -8.40 -14.22 16.31
CA TYR A 180 -7.85 -12.88 16.17
C TYR A 180 -8.70 -12.10 15.17
N PRO A 181 -9.87 -11.58 15.58
CA PRO A 181 -10.76 -10.87 14.66
C PRO A 181 -10.07 -9.63 14.07
N MET A 182 -10.19 -9.43 12.75
CA MET A 182 -9.58 -8.31 12.03
C MET A 182 -10.39 -7.03 12.28
N PRO A 183 -9.76 -5.85 12.49
CA PRO A 183 -10.44 -4.57 12.53
C PRO A 183 -10.57 -4.00 11.12
N TYR A 184 -11.79 -3.65 10.73
CA TYR A 184 -12.09 -3.09 9.41
C TYR A 184 -12.51 -1.63 9.49
N GLU A 185 -12.28 -0.91 8.39
CA GLU A 185 -12.95 0.34 8.10
C GLU A 185 -14.48 0.05 7.96
N PRO A 186 -15.34 0.69 8.77
CA PRO A 186 -16.75 0.31 8.83
C PRO A 186 -17.71 1.20 8.02
N ASP A 187 -17.26 2.36 7.56
CA ASP A 187 -18.14 3.42 7.05
C ASP A 187 -18.30 3.34 5.52
N GLN A 188 -17.31 2.83 4.78
CA GLN A 188 -17.37 2.78 3.31
C GLN A 188 -18.21 1.62 2.77
N ASP A 189 -18.87 1.84 1.63
CA ASP A 189 -19.56 0.83 0.82
C ASP A 189 -19.14 0.94 -0.65
N ASN A 190 -19.62 0.02 -1.50
CA ASN A 190 -19.28 0.01 -2.93
C ASN A 190 -19.66 1.29 -3.68
N ASN A 191 -20.65 2.05 -3.19
CA ASN A 191 -21.03 3.32 -3.81
C ASN A 191 -20.10 4.45 -3.36
N SER A 192 -19.71 4.50 -2.08
CA SER A 192 -18.78 5.51 -1.60
C SER A 192 -17.36 5.31 -2.14
N VAL A 193 -16.86 4.07 -2.22
CA VAL A 193 -15.55 3.78 -2.85
C VAL A 193 -15.55 3.93 -4.37
N ALA A 194 -16.70 3.99 -5.04
CA ALA A 194 -16.73 4.36 -6.47
C ALA A 194 -16.43 5.86 -6.68
N ARG A 195 -16.47 6.67 -5.62
CA ARG A 195 -16.47 8.14 -5.70
C ARG A 195 -15.40 8.81 -4.84
N TRP A 196 -14.55 8.03 -4.16
CA TRP A 196 -13.55 8.59 -3.25
C TRP A 196 -12.45 9.38 -3.98
N CYS A 197 -12.11 8.99 -5.22
CA CYS A 197 -11.11 9.68 -6.00
C CYS A 197 -11.62 11.08 -6.41
N PRO A 198 -10.92 12.16 -6.02
CA PRO A 198 -11.27 13.50 -6.46
C PRO A 198 -11.31 13.60 -7.97
N TRP A 199 -12.25 14.39 -8.52
CA TRP A 199 -12.52 14.35 -9.95
C TRP A 199 -11.28 14.63 -10.80
N ASP A 200 -10.51 15.67 -10.46
CA ASP A 200 -9.34 16.09 -11.24
C ASP A 200 -8.15 15.12 -11.16
N LEU A 201 -8.23 14.15 -10.26
CA LEU A 201 -7.22 13.12 -10.02
C LEU A 201 -7.53 11.79 -10.69
N GLN A 202 -8.73 11.62 -11.23
CA GLN A 202 -9.06 10.49 -12.10
C GLN A 202 -8.12 10.44 -13.31
N ARG A 203 -7.58 9.25 -13.62
CA ARG A 203 -6.65 9.06 -14.74
C ARG A 203 -7.39 9.10 -16.07
N PHE A 204 -8.59 8.53 -16.13
CA PHE A 204 -9.43 8.45 -17.32
C PHE A 204 -10.83 9.03 -17.03
N PRO A 205 -10.93 10.34 -16.73
CA PRO A 205 -12.17 10.94 -16.29
C PRO A 205 -13.28 10.76 -17.32
N PRO A 206 -14.55 10.57 -16.90
CA PRO A 206 -15.69 10.45 -17.81
C PRO A 206 -15.78 11.63 -18.78
N GLU A 207 -16.34 11.39 -19.97
CA GLU A 207 -16.64 12.47 -20.91
C GLU A 207 -17.62 13.47 -20.28
N LYS A 208 -17.36 14.77 -20.48
CA LYS A 208 -18.19 15.85 -19.92
C LYS A 208 -19.59 15.84 -20.55
N PRO A 209 -20.68 15.91 -19.77
CA PRO A 209 -22.00 16.18 -20.33
C PRO A 209 -22.09 17.62 -20.88
N GLY A 210 -22.55 17.79 -22.12
CA GLY A 210 -22.90 19.11 -22.68
C GLY A 210 -21.71 19.99 -23.09
N SER A 211 -22.02 21.23 -23.49
CA SER A 211 -21.17 22.22 -24.19
C SER A 211 -19.96 22.78 -23.41
N GLY A 212 -19.25 21.94 -22.65
CA GLY A 212 -18.07 22.32 -21.89
C GLY A 212 -18.34 23.06 -20.58
N VAL A 213 -19.60 23.07 -20.09
CA VAL A 213 -19.99 23.66 -18.80
C VAL A 213 -20.16 22.56 -17.77
N TYR A 214 -19.52 22.72 -16.61
CA TYR A 214 -19.65 21.86 -15.44
C TYR A 214 -20.98 22.14 -14.73
N PRO A 215 -21.91 21.18 -14.63
CA PRO A 215 -23.05 21.32 -13.72
C PRO A 215 -22.55 20.99 -12.31
N TYR A 216 -22.15 22.02 -11.56
CA TYR A 216 -21.92 21.87 -10.13
C TYR A 216 -23.28 21.82 -9.40
N PRO A 217 -23.51 20.87 -8.46
CA PRO A 217 -22.63 19.75 -8.09
C PRO A 217 -22.68 18.58 -9.10
N ASP A 218 -21.54 17.87 -9.24
CA ASP A 218 -21.32 16.80 -10.25
C ASP A 218 -21.94 15.44 -9.89
N ASP A 219 -22.99 15.44 -9.08
CA ASP A 219 -23.59 14.25 -8.46
C ASP A 219 -24.40 13.37 -9.42
N HIS A 220 -24.61 13.82 -10.65
CA HIS A 220 -25.41 13.15 -11.68
C HIS A 220 -24.60 12.63 -12.88
N ILE A 221 -23.27 12.76 -12.88
CA ILE A 221 -22.42 12.20 -13.95
C ILE A 221 -22.13 10.72 -13.65
N GLU A 222 -22.46 9.84 -14.59
CA GLU A 222 -22.12 8.42 -14.49
C GLU A 222 -20.60 8.24 -14.56
N ARG A 223 -20.03 7.69 -13.49
CA ARG A 223 -18.60 7.39 -13.40
C ARG A 223 -18.35 5.96 -13.85
N PRO A 224 -17.17 5.65 -14.44
CA PRO A 224 -16.79 4.27 -14.66
C PRO A 224 -16.81 3.52 -13.33
N VAL A 225 -17.09 2.21 -13.39
CA VAL A 225 -17.10 1.34 -12.21
C VAL A 225 -15.80 1.46 -11.42
N PHE A 226 -14.70 1.73 -12.10
CA PHE A 226 -13.42 2.07 -11.50
C PHE A 226 -12.57 2.94 -12.45
N ASP A 227 -11.93 3.97 -11.89
CA ASP A 227 -10.88 4.75 -12.55
C ASP A 227 -9.66 4.86 -11.60
N PRO A 228 -8.45 4.50 -12.05
CA PRO A 228 -7.23 4.75 -11.29
C PRO A 228 -7.10 6.21 -10.85
N CYS A 229 -6.66 6.41 -9.61
CA CYS A 229 -6.57 7.72 -8.98
C CYS A 229 -5.12 8.18 -8.88
N LEU A 230 -4.78 9.29 -9.52
CA LEU A 230 -3.51 9.98 -9.30
C LEU A 230 -3.47 10.53 -7.87
N SER A 231 -2.28 10.55 -7.25
CA SER A 231 -2.09 11.39 -6.07
C SER A 231 -2.02 12.86 -6.46
N ALA A 232 -2.15 13.74 -5.47
CA ALA A 232 -1.96 15.17 -5.69
C ALA A 232 -0.57 15.48 -6.28
N CYS A 233 0.49 14.87 -5.71
CA CYS A 233 1.86 15.03 -6.21
C CYS A 233 2.01 14.55 -7.66
N SER A 234 1.49 13.37 -7.99
CA SER A 234 1.53 12.83 -9.34
C SER A 234 0.81 13.70 -10.38
N LYS A 235 -0.21 14.45 -9.95
CA LYS A 235 -0.97 15.35 -10.83
C LYS A 235 -0.28 16.68 -11.03
N THR A 236 0.20 17.31 -9.96
CA THR A 236 0.63 18.72 -9.98
C THR A 236 2.14 18.87 -10.07
N GLY A 237 2.91 17.90 -9.58
CA GLY A 237 4.36 18.03 -9.39
C GLY A 237 4.76 19.16 -8.44
N SER A 238 3.80 19.72 -7.68
CA SER A 238 4.05 20.88 -6.84
C SER A 238 4.90 20.51 -5.63
N LYS A 239 5.73 21.44 -5.14
CA LYS A 239 6.54 21.22 -3.94
C LYS A 239 5.68 20.88 -2.72
N GLU A 240 4.52 21.50 -2.61
CA GLU A 240 3.60 21.31 -1.50
C GLU A 240 2.94 19.93 -1.55
N ASP A 241 2.41 19.51 -2.70
CA ASP A 241 1.77 18.18 -2.82
C ASP A 241 2.79 17.04 -2.74
N CYS A 242 4.02 17.28 -3.21
CA CYS A 242 5.11 16.30 -3.17
C CYS A 242 5.97 16.38 -1.91
N CYS A 243 5.63 17.26 -0.95
CA CYS A 243 6.42 17.49 0.27
C CYS A 243 7.94 17.64 0.01
N SER A 244 8.30 18.48 -0.95
CA SER A 244 9.69 18.65 -1.39
C SER A 244 10.17 20.10 -1.28
N GLY A 245 11.49 20.31 -1.33
CA GLY A 245 12.09 21.64 -1.15
C GLY A 245 11.71 22.26 0.19
N ASP A 246 11.11 23.45 0.18
CA ASP A 246 10.68 24.16 1.40
C ASP A 246 9.54 23.47 2.15
N HIS A 247 8.92 22.46 1.53
CA HIS A 247 7.88 21.61 2.13
C HIS A 247 8.43 20.23 2.53
N ALA A 248 9.74 20.01 2.47
CA ALA A 248 10.38 18.78 2.95
C ALA A 248 10.49 18.73 4.49
N ASP A 249 9.44 19.15 5.17
CA ASP A 249 9.31 19.15 6.62
C ASP A 249 7.87 18.73 7.00
N PRO A 250 7.67 17.72 7.87
CA PRO A 250 6.35 17.27 8.31
C PRO A 250 5.54 18.36 9.07
N ASN A 251 6.21 19.36 9.62
CA ASN A 251 5.56 20.51 10.24
C ASN A 251 5.01 21.49 9.21
N VAL A 252 5.54 21.47 7.99
CA VAL A 252 5.15 22.37 6.89
C VAL A 252 4.19 21.68 5.93
N CYS A 253 4.54 20.50 5.40
CA CYS A 253 3.68 19.77 4.47
C CYS A 253 2.47 19.18 5.19
N LYS A 254 1.26 19.50 4.71
CA LYS A 254 0.00 19.05 5.33
C LYS A 254 -0.79 18.14 4.39
N PRO A 255 -1.58 17.21 4.94
CA PRO A 255 -2.46 16.37 4.12
C PRO A 255 -3.48 17.23 3.37
N GLY A 256 -3.55 17.05 2.05
CA GLY A 256 -4.54 17.70 1.18
C GLY A 256 -5.83 16.89 1.01
N LEU A 257 -6.70 17.32 0.09
CA LEU A 257 -7.98 16.67 -0.23
C LEU A 257 -7.81 15.20 -0.63
N TYR A 258 -6.80 14.89 -1.46
CA TYR A 258 -6.49 13.51 -1.86
C TYR A 258 -6.16 12.65 -0.65
N SER A 259 -5.25 13.13 0.22
CA SER A 259 -4.80 12.38 1.38
C SER A 259 -5.96 12.07 2.34
N GLY A 260 -6.82 13.05 2.62
CA GLY A 260 -8.02 12.84 3.44
C GLY A 260 -8.99 11.82 2.82
N SER A 261 -9.17 11.88 1.49
CA SER A 261 -10.06 10.95 0.76
C SER A 261 -9.50 9.53 0.74
N ALA A 262 -8.18 9.39 0.52
CA ALA A 262 -7.47 8.11 0.54
C ALA A 262 -7.53 7.46 1.93
N LYS A 263 -7.33 8.23 3.00
CA LYS A 263 -7.44 7.72 4.38
C LYS A 263 -8.87 7.30 4.77
N ALA A 264 -9.89 7.88 4.14
CA ALA A 264 -11.27 7.48 4.39
C ALA A 264 -11.58 6.07 3.84
N VAL A 265 -10.89 5.65 2.77
CA VAL A 265 -11.09 4.33 2.14
C VAL A 265 -10.01 3.31 2.49
N CYS A 266 -8.78 3.75 2.80
CA CYS A 266 -7.66 2.90 3.21
C CYS A 266 -6.95 3.52 4.43
N PRO A 267 -7.51 3.35 5.65
CA PRO A 267 -6.97 3.98 6.86
C PRO A 267 -5.52 3.61 7.20
N ASP A 268 -5.12 2.37 6.92
CA ASP A 268 -3.78 1.84 7.22
C ASP A 268 -2.73 2.14 6.13
N ALA A 269 -3.12 2.76 5.01
CA ALA A 269 -2.20 3.02 3.89
C ALA A 269 -1.63 4.44 3.94
N TYR A 270 -0.40 4.64 3.43
CA TYR A 270 0.17 5.98 3.26
C TYR A 270 -0.65 6.76 2.26
N SER A 271 -1.03 7.97 2.62
CA SER A 271 -1.83 8.85 1.76
C SER A 271 -1.06 10.06 1.20
N TYR A 272 0.10 10.36 1.81
CA TYR A 272 1.07 11.38 1.39
C TYR A 272 2.43 11.10 2.07
N ALA A 273 3.48 11.85 1.72
CA ALA A 273 4.87 11.53 2.09
C ALA A 273 5.17 11.50 3.60
N PHE A 274 4.45 12.27 4.44
CA PHE A 274 4.71 12.34 5.90
C PHE A 274 3.61 11.68 6.74
N ASP A 275 2.98 10.62 6.21
CA ASP A 275 1.90 9.88 6.86
C ASP A 275 2.39 8.70 7.73
N ASP A 276 3.61 8.77 8.26
CA ASP A 276 4.27 7.63 8.91
C ASP A 276 3.47 7.09 10.12
N GLN A 277 3.00 8.00 10.97
CA GLN A 277 2.38 7.64 12.26
C GLN A 277 1.12 6.79 12.14
N THR A 278 0.47 6.80 10.98
CA THR A 278 -0.80 6.08 10.76
C THR A 278 -0.75 5.10 9.60
N SER A 279 0.45 4.79 9.10
CA SER A 279 0.61 3.98 7.88
C SER A 279 1.77 2.99 7.92
N THR A 280 2.78 3.19 8.78
CA THR A 280 3.91 2.26 8.88
C THR A 280 3.60 1.09 9.81
N PHE A 281 3.87 -0.13 9.33
CA PHE A 281 3.91 -1.30 10.20
C PHE A 281 5.34 -1.66 10.57
N ILE A 282 5.56 -1.99 11.84
CA ILE A 282 6.88 -2.32 12.38
C ILE A 282 6.78 -3.62 13.17
N ILE A 283 7.50 -4.63 12.74
CA ILE A 283 7.60 -5.93 13.43
C ILE A 283 9.07 -6.36 13.55
N PRO A 284 9.42 -7.33 14.42
CA PRO A 284 10.76 -7.91 14.42
C PRO A 284 11.11 -8.51 13.05
N SER A 285 12.37 -8.39 12.63
CA SER A 285 12.83 -8.98 11.37
C SER A 285 12.74 -10.51 11.38
N GLY A 286 12.25 -11.06 10.26
CA GLY A 286 12.15 -12.51 10.02
C GLY A 286 10.77 -12.91 9.49
N GLY A 287 10.65 -14.15 9.03
CA GLY A 287 9.48 -14.62 8.28
C GLY A 287 9.59 -14.27 6.80
N GLY A 288 8.44 -14.13 6.15
CA GLY A 288 8.29 -13.72 4.76
C GLY A 288 6.98 -12.97 4.56
N TRP A 289 6.64 -12.69 3.31
CA TRP A 289 5.50 -11.84 2.97
C TRP A 289 4.76 -12.37 1.75
N GLU A 290 3.46 -12.16 1.73
CA GLU A 290 2.64 -12.31 0.53
C GLU A 290 2.00 -10.96 0.17
N VAL A 291 2.18 -10.52 -1.06
CA VAL A 291 1.47 -9.37 -1.64
C VAL A 291 0.31 -9.91 -2.46
N VAL A 292 -0.92 -9.61 -2.04
CA VAL A 292 -2.13 -10.06 -2.71
C VAL A 292 -2.76 -8.91 -3.47
N PHE A 293 -2.88 -9.05 -4.78
CA PHE A 293 -3.63 -8.13 -5.63
C PHE A 293 -5.10 -8.55 -5.69
N CYS A 294 -5.99 -7.55 -5.60
CA CYS A 294 -7.42 -7.71 -5.47
C CYS A 294 -7.85 -8.66 -4.33
N PRO A 295 -7.39 -8.39 -3.09
CA PRO A 295 -7.76 -9.19 -1.93
C PRO A 295 -9.28 -9.19 -1.70
N GLN A 296 -9.78 -10.28 -1.13
CA GLN A 296 -11.15 -10.35 -0.61
C GLN A 296 -11.26 -9.60 0.72
N GLY A 297 -12.46 -9.10 1.04
CA GLY A 297 -12.74 -8.48 2.34
C GLY A 297 -12.94 -6.96 2.29
N ARG A 298 -12.37 -6.27 3.29
CA ARG A 298 -12.46 -4.81 3.46
C ARG A 298 -11.10 -4.23 3.78
N SER A 299 -10.93 -2.92 3.55
CA SER A 299 -9.78 -2.18 4.06
C SER A 299 -9.67 -2.30 5.57
N THR A 300 -8.45 -2.49 6.07
CA THR A 300 -8.18 -2.61 7.49
C THR A 300 -8.07 -1.24 8.18
N ASN A 301 -8.25 -1.26 9.50
CA ASN A 301 -8.04 -0.11 10.39
C ASN A 301 -7.19 -0.54 11.61
N ILE A 302 -6.16 -1.34 11.36
CA ILE A 302 -5.29 -1.97 12.35
C ILE A 302 -4.50 -0.92 13.13
N LEU A 303 -3.86 0.05 12.46
CA LEU A 303 -2.95 0.99 13.14
C LEU A 303 -3.71 1.89 14.12
N ARG A 304 -4.94 2.29 13.78
CA ARG A 304 -5.81 3.03 14.69
C ARG A 304 -6.34 2.16 15.84
N THR A 305 -6.63 0.88 15.58
CA THR A 305 -7.26 -0.02 16.58
C THR A 305 -6.24 -0.62 17.54
N PHE A 306 -5.10 -1.06 17.00
CA PHE A 306 -4.07 -1.85 17.65
C PHE A 306 -2.67 -1.21 17.63
N GLY A 307 -2.57 0.11 17.39
CA GLY A 307 -1.29 0.81 17.29
C GLY A 307 -0.39 0.67 18.53
N ASP A 308 -0.96 0.63 19.73
CA ASP A 308 -0.19 0.42 20.97
C ASP A 308 0.38 -1.01 21.06
N GLN A 309 -0.37 -1.99 20.60
CA GLN A 309 0.03 -3.39 20.54
C GLN A 309 1.14 -3.59 19.51
N LEU A 310 1.02 -2.97 18.34
CA LEU A 310 2.03 -3.01 17.29
C LEU A 310 3.32 -2.31 17.75
N ARG A 311 3.21 -1.15 18.42
CA ARG A 311 4.37 -0.44 18.98
C ARG A 311 5.13 -1.30 19.98
N GLN A 312 4.42 -1.97 20.90
CA GLN A 312 5.07 -2.89 21.84
C GLN A 312 5.78 -4.04 21.11
N LEU A 313 5.13 -4.62 20.10
CA LEU A 313 5.72 -5.69 19.29
C LEU A 313 7.00 -5.21 18.59
N GLY A 314 6.97 -4.04 17.94
CA GLY A 314 8.11 -3.45 17.26
C GLY A 314 9.28 -3.14 18.21
N GLU A 315 9.00 -2.55 19.37
CA GLU A 315 10.05 -2.15 20.33
C GLU A 315 10.67 -3.33 21.09
N THR A 316 9.86 -4.32 21.48
CA THR A 316 10.28 -5.36 22.42
C THR A 316 10.42 -6.74 21.78
N GLY A 317 9.86 -6.93 20.58
CA GLY A 317 9.72 -8.24 19.94
C GLY A 317 8.80 -9.20 20.68
N LYS A 318 7.93 -8.70 21.55
CA LYS A 318 6.99 -9.49 22.36
C LYS A 318 5.66 -8.78 22.48
N ILE A 319 4.61 -9.55 22.78
CA ILE A 319 3.28 -9.03 23.07
C ILE A 319 2.91 -9.45 24.49
N SER A 320 2.47 -8.50 25.31
CA SER A 320 2.01 -8.78 26.68
C SER A 320 0.71 -9.61 26.68
N GLN A 321 0.44 -10.34 27.76
CA GLN A 321 -0.82 -11.10 27.89
C GLN A 321 -2.05 -10.19 27.77
N LYS A 322 -2.00 -9.00 28.39
CA LYS A 322 -3.05 -7.99 28.26
C LYS A 322 -3.31 -7.61 26.80
N HIS A 323 -2.24 -7.32 26.03
CA HIS A 323 -2.39 -6.98 24.62
C HIS A 323 -2.87 -8.16 23.78
N LEU A 324 -2.48 -9.39 24.11
CA LEU A 324 -3.04 -10.59 23.46
C LEU A 324 -4.54 -10.74 23.72
N GLU A 325 -5.03 -10.45 24.92
CA GLU A 325 -6.47 -10.47 25.24
C GLU A 325 -7.22 -9.40 24.43
N GLU A 326 -6.66 -8.20 24.28
CA GLU A 326 -7.22 -7.12 23.46
C GLU A 326 -7.29 -7.52 21.98
N LEU A 327 -6.23 -8.13 21.43
CA LEU A 327 -6.18 -8.62 20.05
C LEU A 327 -7.19 -9.73 19.76
N ARG A 328 -7.65 -10.46 20.78
CA ARG A 328 -8.67 -11.53 20.65
C ARG A 328 -10.10 -10.99 20.79
N SER A 329 -10.27 -9.75 21.20
CA SER A 329 -11.58 -9.19 21.58
C SER A 329 -12.21 -8.41 20.44
N ALA A 330 -13.26 -8.98 19.83
CA ALA A 330 -14.09 -8.24 18.87
C ALA A 330 -14.78 -7.02 19.51
N GLU A 331 -15.08 -7.08 20.81
CA GLU A 331 -15.66 -5.95 21.55
C GLU A 331 -14.65 -4.82 21.75
N TYR A 332 -13.38 -5.15 21.97
CA TYR A 332 -12.31 -4.15 21.96
C TYR A 332 -12.29 -3.41 20.63
N ILE A 333 -12.33 -4.12 19.49
CA ILE A 333 -12.37 -3.52 18.15
C ILE A 333 -13.59 -2.58 18.00
N LYS A 334 -14.79 -3.07 18.35
CA LYS A 334 -16.03 -2.30 18.21
C LYS A 334 -16.04 -1.04 19.08
N SER A 335 -15.36 -1.06 20.23
CA SER A 335 -15.26 0.07 21.15
C SER A 335 -14.35 1.21 20.67
N ARG A 336 -13.49 0.96 19.67
CA ARG A 336 -12.54 1.96 19.17
C ARG A 336 -13.20 2.92 18.16
N PRO A 337 -12.72 4.17 18.06
CA PRO A 337 -13.23 5.15 17.10
C PRO A 337 -13.02 4.67 15.66
N SER A 338 -14.03 4.90 14.80
CA SER A 338 -13.98 4.54 13.37
C SER A 338 -13.54 5.69 12.45
N GLY A 339 -13.79 6.94 12.82
CA GLY A 339 -13.60 8.10 11.93
C GLY A 339 -12.19 8.71 11.87
N ALA A 340 -11.93 9.50 10.82
CA ALA A 340 -10.68 10.20 10.50
C ALA A 340 -10.32 11.39 11.43
N ALA A 341 -10.27 11.17 12.74
CA ALA A 341 -9.70 12.13 13.68
C ALA A 341 -8.25 11.73 14.03
N SER A 342 -7.33 12.68 13.96
CA SER A 342 -5.94 12.60 14.46
C SER A 342 -5.66 13.86 15.29
N PRO A 343 -4.73 13.89 16.26
CA PRO A 343 -4.20 12.80 17.10
C PRO A 343 -4.42 13.09 18.61
N SER A 344 -4.34 12.02 19.40
CA SER A 344 -4.11 12.11 20.85
C SER A 344 -2.64 12.43 21.16
N ALA A 345 -2.43 13.55 21.88
CA ALA A 345 -1.30 13.95 22.74
C ALA A 345 0.13 14.07 22.13
N PRO A 346 0.91 15.10 22.54
CA PRO A 346 2.25 15.35 22.02
C PRO A 346 3.25 14.33 22.56
N VAL A 347 4.00 13.69 21.65
CA VAL A 347 5.16 12.86 21.99
C VAL A 347 6.38 13.78 22.19
N SER A 348 7.09 13.58 23.31
CA SER A 348 8.35 14.25 23.61
C SER A 348 9.42 13.88 22.58
N LEU A 349 9.83 14.87 21.78
CA LEU A 349 10.79 14.82 20.68
C LEU A 349 12.24 14.42 21.05
N ARG A 350 12.51 13.84 22.22
CA ARG A 350 13.89 13.67 22.68
C ARG A 350 14.61 12.39 22.21
N ASN A 351 13.91 11.36 21.71
CA ASN A 351 14.55 10.07 21.36
C ASN A 351 14.21 9.48 19.98
N VAL A 352 13.57 10.24 19.07
CA VAL A 352 13.33 9.82 17.66
C VAL A 352 14.18 10.64 16.67
N LEU A 353 15.17 11.38 17.19
CA LEU A 353 16.16 12.06 16.34
C LEU A 353 17.13 11.02 15.78
N VAL A 354 17.25 11.05 14.44
CA VAL A 354 17.97 10.13 13.56
C VAL A 354 17.15 8.88 13.21
N PHE A 355 16.37 8.90 12.12
CA PHE A 355 16.26 7.79 11.14
C PHE A 355 15.34 8.09 9.93
N SER A 356 14.70 9.26 9.86
CA SER A 356 13.87 9.66 8.70
C SER A 356 14.56 10.53 7.64
N LEU A 357 15.83 10.89 7.82
CA LEU A 357 16.58 11.71 6.84
C LEU A 357 17.23 10.90 5.71
N GLY A 358 16.89 9.62 5.56
CA GLY A 358 17.53 8.72 4.57
C GLY A 358 16.60 7.86 3.72
N LEU A 359 15.28 7.89 3.92
CA LEU A 359 14.33 6.96 3.27
C LEU A 359 13.28 7.63 2.38
N GLY A 360 13.44 8.90 2.00
CA GLY A 360 12.48 9.56 1.10
C GLY A 360 12.95 10.80 0.34
N LEU A 361 14.24 11.16 0.37
CA LEU A 361 14.75 12.36 -0.32
C LEU A 361 15.93 12.12 -1.27
N LEU A 362 16.24 10.87 -1.62
CA LEU A 362 17.22 10.59 -2.68
C LEU A 362 16.51 10.06 -3.93
N ASN A 363 16.26 11.01 -4.83
CA ASN A 363 15.83 10.87 -6.22
C ASN A 363 14.40 10.35 -6.45
N ILE A 364 13.43 11.22 -6.19
CA ILE A 364 12.35 11.44 -7.18
C ILE A 364 13.02 12.13 -8.38
N MET A 365 13.75 11.36 -9.20
CA MET A 365 14.05 11.79 -10.56
C MET A 365 12.80 11.49 -11.37
N TRP A 366 12.10 12.57 -11.75
CA TRP A 366 11.14 12.57 -12.85
C TRP A 366 11.81 12.17 -14.16
#